data_AF-A0A382V8Z1-F1
#
_entry.id   AF-A0A382V8Z1-F1
#
_cell.length_a   1.000
_cell.length_b   1.000
_cell.length_c   1.000
_cell.angle_alpha   90.00
_cell.angle_beta   90.00
_cell.angle_gamma   90.00
#
_symmetry.space_group_name_H-M   'P 1'
#
loop_
_entity.id
_entity.type
_entity.pdbx_description
1 polymer ?
#
loop_
_entity_poly.entity_id
_entity_poly.type
_entity_poly.pdbx_seq_one_letter_code
_entity_poly.pdbx_strand_id
1 'polypeptide(L)' 'MYENHGHFHDGDAGLDLFVINEQTINAGESTRIHLQISCENTENKPYLILPRSSIAKTPLRLSNSIGLIDGGYRGEIM' A
#
# COMPACT_ATOMS: atom_id res chain seq x y z
N MET A 1 9.72 -11.70 -0.73
CA MET A 1 9.05 -10.92 -1.79
C MET A 1 9.80 -9.64 -2.10
N TYR A 2 10.08 -8.80 -1.11
CA TYR A 2 10.78 -7.53 -1.30
C TYR A 2 12.30 -7.64 -1.48
N GLU A 3 12.96 -8.69 -0.98
CA GLU A 3 14.44 -8.85 -1.05
C GLU A 3 15.02 -8.93 -2.47
N ASN A 4 14.25 -9.39 -3.45
CA ASN A 4 14.68 -9.56 -4.86
C ASN A 4 13.87 -8.65 -5.80
N HIS A 5 13.29 -7.57 -5.29
CA HIS A 5 12.42 -6.72 -6.09
C HIS A 5 13.23 -5.79 -7.02
N GLY A 6 13.07 -5.96 -8.34
CA GLY A 6 13.82 -5.19 -9.36
C GLY A 6 13.10 -3.97 -9.97
N HIS A 7 11.98 -3.51 -9.40
CA HIS A 7 11.26 -2.32 -9.88
C HIS A 7 11.23 -1.19 -8.83
N PHE A 8 12.35 -0.95 -8.19
CA PHE A 8 12.60 0.35 -7.58
C PHE A 8 13.88 0.89 -8.19
N HIS A 9 13.82 2.13 -8.65
CA HIS A 9 14.96 2.84 -9.21
C HIS A 9 15.41 3.90 -8.20
N ASP A 10 16.69 4.20 -8.25
CA ASP A 10 17.20 5.33 -7.48
C ASP A 10 16.50 6.61 -7.95
N GLY A 11 15.95 7.36 -6.99
CA GLY A 11 15.13 8.55 -7.25
C GLY A 11 13.60 8.35 -7.29
N ASP A 12 13.09 7.11 -7.15
CA ASP A 12 11.65 6.89 -7.04
C ASP A 12 11.09 7.49 -5.73
N ALA A 13 9.94 8.19 -5.83
CA ALA A 13 9.29 8.82 -4.68
C ALA A 13 8.36 7.88 -3.89
N GLY A 14 8.11 6.67 -4.41
CA GLY A 14 7.19 5.70 -3.82
C GLY A 14 7.72 4.27 -3.98
N LEU A 15 7.28 3.40 -3.07
CA LEU A 15 7.58 1.97 -3.10
C LEU A 15 6.27 1.20 -3.35
N ASP A 16 6.28 0.32 -4.34
CA ASP A 16 5.11 -0.52 -4.63
C ASP A 16 4.88 -1.55 -3.52
N LEU A 17 3.62 -1.70 -3.12
CA LEU A 17 3.18 -2.73 -2.17
C LEU A 17 2.48 -3.87 -2.90
N PHE A 18 2.73 -5.10 -2.45
CA PHE A 18 2.18 -6.29 -3.05
C PHE A 18 0.97 -6.83 -2.29
N VAL A 19 -0.03 -7.28 -3.04
CA VAL A 19 -1.12 -8.10 -2.51
C VAL A 19 -0.60 -9.53 -2.35
N ILE A 20 -0.63 -10.05 -1.12
CA ILE A 20 -0.02 -11.34 -0.79
C ILE A 20 -0.97 -12.52 -0.99
N ASN A 21 -2.26 -12.30 -0.74
CA ASN A 21 -3.29 -13.32 -0.82
C ASN A 21 -4.26 -13.00 -1.97
N GLU A 22 -4.65 -14.03 -2.72
CA GLU A 22 -5.74 -13.91 -3.67
C GLU A 22 -7.04 -13.55 -2.94
N GLN A 23 -7.78 -12.58 -3.49
CA GLN A 23 -9.08 -12.18 -2.96
C GLN A 23 -10.00 -11.74 -4.10
N THR A 24 -11.29 -11.99 -3.93
CA THR A 24 -12.33 -11.49 -4.82
C THR A 24 -13.00 -10.30 -4.16
N ILE A 25 -13.04 -9.17 -4.87
CA ILE A 25 -13.77 -7.96 -4.43
C ILE A 25 -15.01 -7.83 -5.32
N ASN A 26 -16.20 -7.97 -4.75
CA ASN A 26 -17.43 -7.89 -5.52
C ASN A 26 -17.75 -6.45 -5.91
N ALA A 27 -18.56 -6.27 -6.96
CA ALA A 27 -18.98 -4.95 -7.39
C ALA A 27 -19.72 -4.20 -6.27
N GLY A 28 -19.28 -2.98 -5.96
CA GLY A 28 -19.85 -2.14 -4.90
C GLY A 28 -19.36 -2.49 -3.48
N GLU A 29 -18.52 -3.51 -3.32
CA GLU A 29 -17.95 -3.89 -2.04
C GLU A 29 -16.72 -3.03 -1.70
N SER A 30 -16.50 -2.84 -0.40
CA SER A 30 -15.23 -2.34 0.15
C SER A 30 -14.66 -3.40 1.07
N THR A 31 -13.50 -3.94 0.71
CA THR A 31 -12.77 -4.93 1.50
C THR A 31 -11.46 -4.35 2.03
N ARG A 32 -10.93 -4.93 3.10
CA ARG A 32 -9.57 -4.64 3.57
C ARG A 32 -8.59 -5.58 2.90
N ILE A 33 -7.45 -5.07 2.47
CA ILE A 33 -6.40 -5.88 1.84
C ILE A 33 -5.24 -6.02 2.82
N HIS A 34 -5.14 -7.17 3.48
CA HIS A 34 -4.02 -7.48 4.37
C HIS A 34 -2.71 -7.63 3.58
N LEU A 35 -1.81 -6.64 3.68
CA LEU A 35 -0.53 -6.62 2.95
C LEU A 35 0.57 -7.42 3.65
N GLN A 36 0.32 -7.92 4.86
CA GLN A 36 1.23 -8.73 5.68
C GLN A 36 2.60 -8.08 5.94
N ILE A 37 2.62 -6.75 5.94
CA ILE A 37 3.79 -5.95 6.28
C ILE A 37 3.39 -4.87 7.28
N SER A 38 4.33 -4.57 8.17
CA SER A 38 4.34 -3.36 8.99
C SER A 38 5.55 -2.54 8.57
N CYS A 39 5.43 -1.22 8.62
CA CYS A 39 6.54 -0.33 8.28
C CYS A 39 6.70 0.71 9.38
N GLU A 40 7.95 1.07 9.63
CA GLU A 40 8.35 2.13 10.55
C GLU A 40 9.29 3.05 9.79
N ASN A 41 8.94 4.33 9.73
CA ASN A 41 9.88 5.34 9.26
C ASN A 41 10.91 5.60 10.38
N THR A 42 12.20 5.43 10.08
CA THR A 42 13.30 5.61 11.03
C THR A 42 13.39 7.01 11.64
N GLU A 43 12.78 8.01 11.00
CA GLU A 43 12.70 9.39 11.49
C GLU A 43 11.42 9.67 12.30
N ASN A 44 10.60 8.65 12.60
CA ASN A 44 9.27 8.80 13.22
C ASN A 44 8.34 9.79 12.51
N LYS A 45 8.56 10.02 11.21
CA LYS A 45 7.70 10.84 10.37
C LYS A 45 6.54 10.01 9.82
N PRO A 46 5.34 10.61 9.67
CA PRO A 46 4.26 9.94 8.98
C PRO A 46 4.60 9.74 7.50
N TYR A 47 3.97 8.76 6.89
CA TYR A 47 4.08 8.47 5.46
C TYR A 47 2.70 8.18 4.86
N LEU A 48 2.64 8.18 3.52
CA LEU A 48 1.39 8.10 2.78
C LEU A 48 1.29 6.79 2.00
N ILE A 49 0.09 6.23 1.96
CA ILE A 49 -0.32 5.16 1.04
C ILE A 49 -1.15 5.80 -0.05
N LEU A 50 -0.67 5.65 -1.28
CA LEU A 50 -1.25 6.25 -2.46
C LEU A 50 -1.68 5.15 -3.43
N PRO A 51 -2.81 5.32 -4.13
CA PRO A 51 -3.14 4.44 -5.25
C PRO A 51 -2.09 4.60 -6.36
N ARG A 52 -1.55 3.48 -6.87
CA ARG A 52 -0.72 3.51 -8.08
C ARG A 52 -1.54 4.05 -9.25
N SER A 53 -0.93 4.82 -10.14
CA SER A 53 -1.64 5.38 -11.31
C SER A 53 -2.32 4.31 -12.18
N SER A 54 -1.73 3.11 -12.26
CA SER A 54 -2.30 1.97 -12.98
C SER A 54 -3.63 1.46 -12.43
N ILE A 55 -3.97 1.75 -11.17
CA ILE A 55 -5.26 1.36 -10.56
C ILE A 55 -6.44 2.00 -11.31
N ALA A 56 -6.22 3.14 -11.98
CA ALA A 56 -7.22 3.83 -12.79
C ALA A 56 -7.75 2.98 -13.96
N LYS A 57 -7.00 1.93 -14.36
CA LYS A 57 -7.42 0.93 -15.37
C LYS A 57 -8.42 -0.09 -14.81
N THR A 58 -8.75 0.00 -13.52
CA THR A 58 -9.62 -0.93 -12.80
C THR A 58 -10.77 -0.16 -12.12
N PRO A 59 -11.86 -0.84 -11.70
CA PRO A 59 -12.89 -0.21 -10.88
C PRO A 59 -12.47 0.00 -9.41
N LEU A 60 -11.33 -0.51 -8.97
CA LEU A 60 -10.89 -0.44 -7.57
C LEU A 60 -10.52 0.99 -7.18
N ARG A 61 -10.87 1.38 -5.94
CA ARG A 61 -10.55 2.68 -5.36
C ARG A 61 -10.09 2.49 -3.92
N LEU A 62 -9.08 3.26 -3.53
CA LEU A 62 -8.71 3.37 -2.12
C LEU A 62 -9.77 4.22 -1.41
N SER A 63 -10.56 3.59 -0.55
CA SER A 63 -11.80 4.17 -0.02
C SER A 63 -11.57 5.42 0.84
N ASN A 64 -10.42 5.51 1.51
CA ASN A 64 -10.01 6.67 2.30
C ASN A 64 -9.19 7.71 1.51
N SER A 65 -9.19 7.64 0.17
CA SER A 65 -8.44 8.51 -0.76
C SER A 65 -6.91 8.41 -0.64
N ILE A 66 -6.35 8.81 0.50
CA ILE A 66 -4.93 8.74 0.84
C ILE A 66 -4.81 8.18 2.25
N GLY A 67 -4.09 7.07 2.42
CA GLY A 67 -3.82 6.52 3.74
C GLY A 67 -2.69 7.28 4.42
N LEU A 68 -2.96 8.03 5.49
CA LEU A 68 -1.91 8.57 6.36
C LEU A 68 -1.54 7.51 7.40
N ILE A 69 -0.27 7.16 7.47
CA ILE A 69 0.26 6.27 8.51
C ILE A 69 1.11 7.10 9.46
N ASP A 70 0.73 7.11 10.73
CA ASP A 70 1.46 7.83 11.77
C ASP A 70 2.83 7.22 12.01
N GLY A 71 3.82 8.05 12.37
CA GLY A 71 5.18 7.59 12.66
C GLY A 71 5.28 6.59 13.83
N GLY A 72 4.28 6.59 14.73
CA GLY A 72 4.18 5.63 15.84
C GLY A 72 3.39 4.35 15.51
N TYR A 73 2.79 4.24 14.32
CA TYR A 73 2.03 3.06 13.94
C TYR A 73 2.97 1.86 13.72
N ARG A 74 2.65 0.72 14.35
CA ARG A 74 3.40 -0.55 14.20
C ARG A 74 2.52 -1.71 13.77
N GLY A 75 1.24 -1.43 13.49
CA GLY A 75 0.30 -2.42 13.00
C GLY A 75 0.58 -2.80 11.55
N GLU A 76 -0.14 -3.82 11.09
CA GLU A 76 -0.14 -4.23 9.69
C GLU A 76 -0.76 -3.15 8.81
N ILE A 77 -0.18 -2.92 7.64
CA ILE A 77 -0.76 -2.05 6.61
C ILE A 77 -1.93 -2.77 5.91
N MET A 78 -3.08 -2.10 5.82
CA MET A 78 -4.34 -2.61 5.24
C MET A 78 -5.02 -1.61 4.29
#